data_AF-A0A3D5XB96-F1
#
_entry.id   AF-A0A3D5XB96-F1
#
_cell.length_a   1.000
_cell.length_b   1.000
_cell.length_c   1.000
_cell.angle_alpha   90.00
_cell.angle_beta   90.00
_cell.angle_gamma   90.00
#
_symmetry.space_group_name_H-M   'P 1'
#
loop_
_entity.id
_entity.type
_entity.pdbx_description
1 polymer ?
#
loop_
_entity_poly.entity_id
_entity_poly.type
_entity_poly.pdbx_seq_one_letter_code
_entity_poly.pdbx_strand_id
1 'polypeptide(L)'
;MSGYNLYGKETIGLRGYGNGSLTPQQTASKVRVANIYTKYTVEMRYPITLQPQAAIYLLTFLEAGNAWYEFRTLNPFNVHRSAGVGARLFLPMIGMLGIDWGYGFDRIPHDPEAHRGQIHFTIGQTF
;
A
#
# COMPACT_ATOMS: atom_id res chain seq x y z
N MET A 1 6.61 5.17 9.74
CA MET A 1 5.65 4.59 10.69
C MET A 1 5.27 5.69 11.66
N SER A 2 4.07 6.26 11.52
CA SER A 2 3.25 6.86 12.58
C SER A 2 2.20 7.80 11.98
N GLY A 3 1.23 7.24 11.25
CA GLY A 3 -0.02 7.96 10.98
C GLY A 3 -0.88 7.92 12.24
N TYR A 4 -1.25 9.09 12.76
CA TYR A 4 -2.06 9.21 13.97
C TYR A 4 -3.36 8.40 13.86
N ASN A 5 -3.52 7.49 14.81
CA ASN A 5 -4.61 6.52 14.84
C ASN A 5 -5.74 7.02 15.76
N LEU A 6 -6.52 8.00 15.27
CA LEU A 6 -7.57 8.67 16.07
C LEU A 6 -8.71 7.73 16.55
N TYR A 7 -8.81 6.50 16.01
CA TYR A 7 -9.91 5.57 16.28
C TYR A 7 -9.45 4.11 16.53
N GLY A 8 -8.17 3.87 16.80
CA GLY A 8 -7.62 2.52 16.97
C GLY A 8 -7.69 1.64 15.70
N LYS A 9 -7.90 2.24 14.52
CA LYS A 9 -7.83 1.61 13.20
C LYS A 9 -6.66 2.16 12.41
N GLU A 10 -5.72 1.29 12.09
CA GLU A 10 -4.61 1.62 11.20
C GLU A 10 -4.95 1.21 9.77
N THR A 11 -4.68 2.10 8.81
CA THR A 11 -4.81 1.79 7.39
C THR A 11 -3.45 1.43 6.83
N ILE A 12 -3.27 0.14 6.57
CA ILE A 12 -2.06 -0.37 5.91
C ILE A 12 -2.32 -0.45 4.40
N GLY A 13 -1.66 0.42 3.63
CA GLY A 13 -1.77 0.42 2.18
C GLY A 13 -0.95 -0.69 1.55
N LEU A 14 -1.49 -1.34 0.52
CA LEU A 14 -0.75 -2.22 -0.39
C LEU A 14 -1.10 -1.80 -1.83
N ARG A 15 -0.12 -1.26 -2.54
CA ARG A 15 -0.32 -0.67 -3.88
C ARG A 15 -0.67 -1.75 -4.89
N GLY A 16 -1.50 -1.42 -5.89
CA GLY A 16 -1.99 -2.40 -6.86
C GLY A 16 -3.23 -3.15 -6.40
N TYR A 17 -3.77 -2.81 -5.22
CA TYR A 17 -5.05 -3.31 -4.72
C TYR A 17 -5.98 -2.18 -4.31
N GLY A 18 -7.29 -2.40 -4.46
CA GLY A 18 -8.32 -1.46 -4.04
C GLY A 18 -8.35 -1.26 -2.52
N ASN A 19 -8.79 -0.08 -2.08
CA ASN A 19 -8.85 0.26 -0.66
C ASN A 19 -9.76 -0.71 0.12
N GLY A 20 -9.24 -1.28 1.22
CA GLY A 20 -9.99 -2.20 2.08
C GLY A 20 -10.29 -3.57 1.46
N SER A 21 -9.82 -3.84 0.23
CA SER A 21 -10.09 -5.09 -0.49
C SER A 21 -9.45 -6.32 0.20
N LEU A 22 -8.24 -6.15 0.74
CA LEU A 22 -7.47 -7.17 1.45
C LEU A 22 -7.91 -7.37 2.91
N THR A 23 -8.78 -6.51 3.43
CA THR A 23 -9.27 -6.66 4.80
C THR A 23 -10.31 -7.78 4.85
N PRO A 24 -10.12 -8.83 5.66
CA PRO A 24 -11.08 -9.92 5.78
C PRO A 24 -12.43 -9.42 6.25
N GLN A 25 -13.48 -10.00 5.69
CA GLN A 25 -14.86 -9.67 6.03
C GLN A 25 -15.39 -10.71 7.02
N GLN A 26 -15.88 -10.27 8.17
CA GLN A 26 -16.51 -11.16 9.14
C GLN A 26 -17.88 -11.58 8.61
N THR A 27 -18.10 -12.89 8.39
CA THR A 27 -19.32 -13.45 7.79
C THR A 27 -20.59 -13.05 8.54
N ALA A 28 -20.53 -12.95 9.88
CA ALA A 28 -21.68 -12.64 10.73
C ALA A 28 -22.13 -11.17 10.65
N SER A 29 -21.19 -10.23 10.50
CA SER A 29 -21.48 -8.78 10.63
C SER A 29 -21.27 -8.02 9.32
N LYS A 30 -20.75 -8.67 8.27
CA LYS A 30 -20.28 -8.06 7.01
C LYS A 30 -19.27 -6.91 7.19
N VAL A 31 -18.73 -6.74 8.39
CA VAL A 31 -17.72 -5.73 8.72
C VAL A 31 -16.36 -6.23 8.25
N ARG A 32 -15.60 -5.36 7.58
CA ARG A 32 -14.20 -5.61 7.24
C ARG A 32 -13.32 -5.19 8.42
N VAL A 33 -12.68 -6.15 9.07
CA VAL A 33 -11.78 -5.90 10.22
C VAL A 33 -10.70 -6.97 10.28
N ALA A 34 -9.47 -6.54 10.55
CA ALA A 34 -8.35 -7.41 10.85
C ALA A 34 -7.67 -6.94 12.13
N ASN A 35 -7.16 -7.88 12.91
CA ASN A 35 -6.39 -7.61 14.11
C ASN A 35 -4.89 -7.83 13.89
N ILE A 36 -4.52 -8.58 12.85
CA ILE A 36 -3.15 -8.95 12.56
C ILE A 36 -2.92 -8.75 11.07
N TYR A 37 -1.76 -8.23 10.72
CA TYR A 37 -1.34 -8.10 9.33
C TYR A 37 0.12 -8.49 9.17
N THR A 38 0.49 -8.79 7.94
CA THR A 38 1.88 -8.94 7.54
C THR A 38 2.07 -8.18 6.24
N LYS A 39 3.10 -7.35 6.18
CA LYS A 39 3.46 -6.60 4.98
C LYS A 39 4.98 -6.64 4.78
N TYR A 40 5.36 -7.04 3.58
CA TYR A 40 6.71 -6.98 3.05
C TYR A 40 6.73 -5.95 1.93
N THR A 41 7.70 -5.04 1.99
CA THR A 41 7.88 -4.01 0.97
C THR A 41 9.35 -3.96 0.61
N VAL A 42 9.62 -4.02 -0.69
CA VAL A 42 10.92 -3.74 -1.29
C VAL A 42 10.72 -2.57 -2.23
N GLU A 43 11.47 -1.49 -2.02
CA GLU A 43 11.48 -0.35 -2.95
C GLU A 43 12.90 -0.11 -3.43
N MET A 44 13.07 -0.05 -4.74
CA MET A 44 14.29 0.44 -5.37
C MET A 44 14.03 1.86 -5.87
N ARG A 45 14.90 2.80 -5.49
CA ARG A 45 14.75 4.21 -5.82
C ARG A 45 15.98 4.69 -6.57
N TYR A 46 15.77 5.26 -7.75
CA TYR A 46 16.81 5.83 -8.58
C TYR A 46 16.64 7.36 -8.67
N PRO A 47 17.61 8.15 -8.18
CA PRO A 47 17.55 9.61 -8.28
C PRO A 47 17.80 10.05 -9.73
N ILE A 48 16.86 10.81 -10.28
CA ILE A 48 17.03 11.45 -11.60
C ILE A 48 17.71 12.80 -11.46
N THR A 49 17.30 13.58 -10.46
CA THR A 49 17.96 14.84 -10.09
C THR A 49 18.07 14.95 -8.57
N LEU A 50 19.25 15.36 -8.13
CA LEU A 50 19.59 15.63 -6.74
C LEU A 50 19.64 17.15 -6.46
N GLN A 51 19.07 17.96 -7.34
CA GLN A 51 19.07 19.41 -7.17
C GLN A 51 18.27 19.80 -5.91
N PRO A 52 18.80 20.72 -5.07
CA PRO A 52 18.16 21.11 -3.81
C PRO A 52 16.75 21.70 -3.96
N GLN A 53 16.42 22.22 -5.16
CA GLN A 53 15.17 22.91 -5.42
C GLN A 53 14.05 21.95 -5.87
N ALA A 54 14.39 20.77 -6.40
CA ALA A 54 13.43 19.78 -6.88
C ALA A 54 14.12 18.41 -7.03
N ALA A 55 14.08 17.58 -6.00
CA ALA A 55 14.62 16.23 -6.08
C ALA A 55 13.57 15.29 -6.68
N ILE A 56 13.92 14.58 -7.75
CA ILE A 56 13.04 13.64 -8.45
C ILE A 56 13.63 12.25 -8.36
N TYR A 57 12.80 11.30 -7.94
CA TYR A 57 13.12 9.89 -7.86
C TYR A 57 12.15 9.11 -8.74
N LEU A 58 12.70 8.22 -9.55
CA LEU A 58 11.93 7.09 -10.04
C LEU A 58 12.07 5.96 -9.05
N LEU A 59 11.01 5.20 -8.89
CA LEU A 59 11.03 4.04 -8.02
C LEU A 59 10.33 2.87 -8.67
N THR A 60 10.78 1.68 -8.32
CA THR A 60 10.06 0.44 -8.54
C THR A 60 9.84 -0.19 -7.19
N PHE A 61 8.70 -0.84 -7.03
CA PHE A 61 8.32 -1.46 -5.77
C PHE A 61 7.77 -2.85 -5.99
N LEU A 62 8.05 -3.70 -5.02
CA LEU A 62 7.44 -5.01 -4.83
C LEU A 62 6.82 -5.00 -3.45
N GLU A 63 5.54 -5.31 -3.36
CA GLU A 63 4.85 -5.45 -2.09
C GLU A 63 4.20 -6.82 -2.00
N ALA A 64 4.18 -7.37 -0.80
CA ALA A 64 3.44 -8.58 -0.49
C ALA A 64 2.84 -8.43 0.88
N GLY A 65 1.55 -8.71 1.03
CA GLY A 65 0.92 -8.59 2.33
C GLY A 65 -0.49 -9.15 2.38
N ASN A 66 -0.95 -9.36 3.60
CA ASN A 66 -2.30 -9.82 3.88
C ASN A 66 -2.67 -9.48 5.33
N ALA A 67 -3.97 -9.59 5.64
CA ALA A 67 -4.53 -9.28 6.93
C ALA A 67 -5.49 -10.39 7.40
N TRP A 68 -5.49 -10.65 8.70
CA TRP A 68 -6.26 -11.70 9.35
C TRP A 68 -6.97 -11.18 10.59
N TYR A 69 -8.11 -11.79 10.90
CA TYR A 69 -8.86 -11.47 12.12
C TYR A 69 -8.39 -12.28 13.33
N GLU A 70 -8.11 -13.58 13.14
CA GLU A 70 -7.74 -14.51 14.21
C GLU A 70 -6.26 -14.89 14.13
N PHE A 71 -5.60 -14.99 15.28
CA PHE A 71 -4.19 -15.41 15.35
C PHE A 71 -3.98 -16.85 14.83
N ARG A 72 -4.98 -17.72 14.97
CA ARG A 72 -4.90 -19.12 14.52
C ARG A 72 -4.91 -19.27 13.00
N THR A 73 -5.41 -18.28 12.26
CA THR A 73 -5.46 -18.30 10.78
C THR A 73 -4.31 -17.54 10.14
N LEU A 74 -3.41 -16.97 10.96
CA LEU A 74 -2.20 -16.29 10.51
C LEU A 74 -1.33 -17.24 9.69
N ASN A 75 -1.06 -16.87 8.45
CA ASN A 75 -0.06 -17.53 7.63
C ASN A 75 0.77 -16.47 6.90
N PRO A 76 1.99 -16.15 7.38
CA PRO A 76 2.82 -15.07 6.83
C PRO A 76 3.28 -15.35 5.39
N PHE A 77 3.16 -16.59 4.90
CA PHE A 77 3.46 -16.96 3.52
C PHE A 77 2.25 -16.86 2.59
N ASN A 78 1.04 -16.76 3.12
CA ASN A 78 -0.18 -16.57 2.33
C ASN A 78 -0.45 -15.08 2.13
N VAL A 79 0.31 -14.47 1.21
CA VAL A 79 0.30 -13.03 0.95
C VAL A 79 -0.11 -12.71 -0.47
N HIS A 80 -0.83 -11.59 -0.63
CA HIS A 80 -1.16 -11.02 -1.93
C HIS A 80 -0.01 -10.14 -2.39
N ARG A 81 0.47 -10.38 -3.60
CA ARG A 81 1.66 -9.74 -4.15
C ARG A 81 1.28 -8.69 -5.19
N SER A 82 2.05 -7.61 -5.20
CA SER A 82 1.98 -6.60 -6.23
C SER A 82 3.37 -6.10 -6.60
N ALA A 83 3.47 -5.59 -7.82
CA ALA A 83 4.64 -4.88 -8.30
C ALA A 83 4.19 -3.57 -8.95
N GLY A 84 5.07 -2.60 -8.97
CA GLY A 84 4.76 -1.36 -9.63
C GLY A 84 5.94 -0.44 -9.82
N VAL A 85 5.64 0.68 -10.45
CA VAL A 85 6.59 1.75 -10.70
C VAL A 85 5.96 3.06 -10.25
N GLY A 86 6.80 3.99 -9.84
CA GLY A 86 6.35 5.29 -9.40
C GLY A 86 7.37 6.37 -9.64
N ALA A 87 6.91 7.61 -9.51
CA ALA A 87 7.73 8.80 -9.52
C ALA A 87 7.40 9.63 -8.28
N ARG A 88 8.44 10.10 -7.60
CA ARG A 88 8.32 10.99 -6.44
C ARG A 88 9.08 12.27 -6.71
N LEU A 89 8.40 13.39 -6.59
CA LEU A 89 8.94 14.74 -6.67
C LEU A 89 8.87 15.36 -5.26
N PHE A 90 10.02 15.83 -4.77
CA PHE A 90 10.13 16.51 -3.49
C PHE A 90 10.33 18.00 -3.73
N LEU A 91 9.35 18.79 -3.31
CA LEU A 91 9.40 20.25 -3.42
C LEU A 91 9.59 20.86 -2.02
N PRO A 92 10.57 21.76 -1.82
CA PRO A 92 10.89 22.34 -0.51
C PRO A 92 9.71 22.99 0.23
N MET A 93 8.71 23.49 -0.51
CA MET A 93 7.57 24.23 0.07
C MET A 93 6.23 23.48 -0.01
N ILE A 94 6.07 22.53 -0.93
CA ILE A 94 4.79 21.83 -1.18
C ILE A 94 4.77 20.43 -0.52
N GLY A 95 5.96 19.85 -0.27
CA GLY A 95 6.08 18.50 0.25
C GLY A 95 6.28 17.47 -0.86
N MET A 96 5.84 16.23 -0.60
CA MET A 96 6.03 15.10 -1.52
C MET A 96 4.84 15.02 -2.47
N LEU A 97 5.13 14.99 -3.77
CA LEU A 97 4.18 14.64 -4.82
C LEU A 97 4.60 13.28 -5.36
N GLY A 98 3.69 12.30 -5.31
CA GLY A 98 3.94 10.93 -5.71
C GLY A 98 2.87 10.43 -6.66
N ILE A 99 3.29 9.75 -7.71
CA ILE A 99 2.42 8.97 -8.59
C ILE A 99 2.98 7.56 -8.61
N ASP A 100 2.20 6.59 -8.14
CA ASP A 100 2.55 5.18 -8.11
C ASP A 100 1.53 4.40 -8.94
N TRP A 101 1.98 3.65 -9.94
CA TRP A 101 1.18 2.64 -10.62
C TRP A 101 1.57 1.26 -10.12
N GLY A 102 0.63 0.58 -9.47
CA GLY A 102 0.81 -0.77 -8.95
C GLY A 102 -0.06 -1.77 -9.68
N TYR A 103 0.41 -3.00 -9.82
CA TYR A 103 -0.33 -4.13 -10.38
C TYR A 103 -0.40 -5.25 -9.35
N GLY A 104 -1.60 -5.56 -8.86
CA GLY A 104 -1.85 -6.72 -8.01
C GLY A 104 -1.97 -8.01 -8.81
N PHE A 105 -1.17 -9.03 -8.48
CA PHE A 105 -1.12 -10.30 -9.21
C PHE A 105 -2.19 -11.29 -8.74
N ASP A 106 -2.43 -11.34 -7.44
CA ASP A 106 -3.26 -12.37 -6.82
C ASP A 106 -4.71 -11.88 -6.68
N ARG A 107 -5.68 -12.69 -7.12
CA ARG A 107 -7.11 -12.37 -7.02
C ARG A 107 -7.60 -12.42 -5.58
N ILE A 108 -8.56 -11.56 -5.25
CA ILE A 108 -9.22 -11.59 -3.94
C ILE A 108 -10.58 -12.30 -4.11
N PRO A 109 -10.88 -13.38 -3.35
CA PRO A 109 -12.10 -14.16 -3.54
C PRO A 109 -13.40 -13.35 -3.43
N HIS A 110 -13.40 -12.31 -2.60
CA HIS A 110 -14.57 -11.48 -2.32
C HIS A 110 -14.62 -10.21 -3.18
N ASP A 111 -13.55 -9.91 -3.91
CA ASP A 111 -13.46 -8.74 -4.79
C ASP A 111 -12.49 -9.04 -5.96
N PRO A 112 -12.98 -9.75 -6.99
CA PRO A 112 -12.14 -10.16 -8.11
C PRO A 112 -11.65 -8.99 -8.97
N GLU A 113 -12.20 -7.78 -8.86
CA GLU A 113 -11.74 -6.63 -9.66
C GLU A 113 -10.83 -5.69 -8.87
N ALA A 114 -10.66 -5.92 -7.56
CA ALA A 114 -9.77 -5.12 -6.72
C ALA A 114 -8.27 -5.39 -6.91
N HIS A 115 -7.87 -6.39 -7.71
CA HIS A 115 -6.48 -6.60 -8.14
C HIS A 115 -6.23 -5.94 -9.52
N ARG A 116 -5.04 -6.09 -10.12
CA ARG A 116 -4.61 -5.45 -11.40
C ARG A 116 -4.11 -4.01 -11.24
N GLY A 117 -4.06 -3.26 -12.35
CA GLY A 117 -3.45 -1.93 -12.45
C GLY A 117 -4.24 -0.86 -11.70
N GLN A 118 -3.65 -0.32 -10.64
CA GLN A 118 -4.17 0.76 -9.81
C GLN A 118 -3.20 1.93 -9.86
N ILE A 119 -3.72 3.15 -10.02
CA ILE A 119 -2.92 4.38 -9.94
C ILE A 119 -3.22 5.05 -8.60
N HIS A 120 -2.17 5.38 -7.88
CA HIS A 120 -2.23 6.07 -6.60
C HIS A 120 -1.52 7.41 -6.70
N PHE A 121 -2.20 8.46 -6.24
CA PHE A 121 -1.65 9.80 -6.14
C PHE A 121 -1.43 10.14 -4.68
N THR A 122 -0.25 10.66 -4.35
CA THR A 122 0.09 11.14 -3.01
C THR A 122 0.47 12.61 -3.13
N ILE A 123 -0.13 13.46 -2.30
CA ILE A 123 0.12 14.90 -2.29
C ILE A 123 0.33 15.34 -0.84
N GLY A 124 1.44 16.05 -0.62
CA GLY A 124 1.73 16.73 0.64
C GLY A 124 2.72 15.97 1.52
N GLN A 125 2.71 16.30 2.81
CA GLN A 125 3.59 15.70 3.81
C GLN A 125 2.82 14.59 4.53
N THR A 126 3.23 13.33 4.33
CA THR A 126 2.81 12.26 5.23
C THR A 126 3.60 12.44 6.53
N PHE A 127 2.94 12.91 7.58
CA PHE A 127 3.45 12.91 8.95
C PHE A 127 3.06 11.61 9.64
#